data_AF-A0A8B9DHV3-F1
#
_entry.id   AF-A0A8B9DHV3-F1
#
_cell.length_a   1.000
_cell.length_b   1.000
_cell.length_c   1.000
_cell.angle_alpha   90.00
_cell.angle_beta   90.00
_cell.angle_gamma   90.00
#
_symmetry.space_group_name_H-M   'P 1'
#
loop_
_entity.id
_entity.type
_entity.pdbx_description
1 polymer ?
#
loop_
_entity_poly.entity_id
_entity_poly.type
_entity_poly.pdbx_seq_one_letter_code
_entity_poly.pdbx_strand_id
1 'polypeptide(L)'
;MVACYPGNGTGYVRHVDNPNGDGRCVTCIYYLNKDWDAKVSGGILRIFPEGKAQFADIEPKFDRLLFFWSDRRNPHEVQPAFATRYAITVWYFDADERARAKVKYLTGNLSLISPLLFFSFFFFFFSFFSFSFFFFPFFFPWNNNTPTSSPLCKKSRRKKQDLTHIGFTGKVIQWLSC
;
A
#
# COMPACT_ATOMS: atom_id res chain seq x y z
N MET A 1 4.70 -1.17 -12.83
CA MET A 1 6.15 -1.03 -12.60
C MET A 1 6.87 -2.06 -13.44
N VAL A 2 7.85 -1.65 -14.24
CA VAL A 2 8.77 -2.58 -14.94
C VAL A 2 10.06 -2.63 -14.13
N ALA A 3 10.53 -3.82 -13.78
CA ALA A 3 11.73 -4.02 -12.98
C ALA A 3 12.76 -4.84 -13.75
N CYS A 4 14.03 -4.44 -13.63
CA CYS A 4 15.20 -5.15 -14.13
C CYS A 4 16.17 -5.34 -12.97
N TYR A 5 16.47 -6.59 -12.63
CA TYR A 5 17.58 -6.93 -11.75
C TYR A 5 18.74 -7.33 -12.65
N PRO A 6 19.86 -6.57 -12.69
CA PRO A 6 20.90 -6.76 -13.70
C PRO A 6 21.69 -8.06 -13.52
N GLY A 7 21.58 -8.72 -12.36
CA GLY A 7 22.40 -9.87 -11.97
C GLY A 7 23.32 -9.52 -10.81
N ASN A 8 24.51 -10.12 -10.76
CA ASN A 8 25.57 -9.84 -9.77
C ASN A 8 25.15 -9.97 -8.30
N GLY A 9 24.22 -10.90 -8.01
CA GLY A 9 23.71 -11.12 -6.67
C GLY A 9 22.72 -10.05 -6.18
N THR A 10 22.25 -9.16 -7.07
CA THR A 10 21.19 -8.21 -6.73
C THR A 10 19.89 -8.96 -6.39
N GLY A 11 19.21 -8.49 -5.36
CA GLY A 11 17.96 -9.08 -4.88
C GLY A 11 17.09 -8.01 -4.25
N TYR A 12 16.05 -8.44 -3.53
CA TYR A 12 15.20 -7.52 -2.80
C TYR A 12 14.87 -8.11 -1.43
N VAL A 13 15.17 -7.35 -0.38
CA VAL A 13 15.01 -7.79 1.01
C VAL A 13 13.56 -8.14 1.33
N ARG A 14 13.38 -8.97 2.36
CA ARG A 14 12.06 -9.34 2.82
C ARG A 14 11.22 -8.13 3.20
N HIS A 15 10.04 -8.03 2.62
CA HIS A 15 9.12 -6.90 2.83
C HIS A 15 7.66 -7.34 2.66
N VAL A 16 6.76 -6.42 2.99
CA VAL A 16 5.33 -6.52 2.69
C VAL A 16 5.02 -5.38 1.72
N ASP A 17 4.26 -5.66 0.66
CA ASP A 17 3.92 -4.66 -0.33
C ASP A 17 3.12 -3.52 0.28
N ASN A 18 2.02 -3.84 0.96
CA ASN A 18 1.12 -2.89 1.64
C ASN A 18 1.10 -3.13 3.16
N PRO A 19 2.09 -2.64 3.92
CA PRO A 19 2.17 -2.87 5.36
C PRO A 19 1.22 -1.99 6.19
N ASN A 20 0.78 -0.86 5.63
CA ASN A 20 0.15 0.25 6.36
C ASN A 20 -1.21 0.68 5.81
N GLY A 21 -1.76 -0.08 4.86
CA GLY A 21 -3.09 0.16 4.31
C GLY A 21 -3.17 1.32 3.32
N ASP A 22 -2.33 1.33 2.29
CA ASP A 22 -2.32 2.38 1.25
C ASP A 22 -3.37 2.17 0.13
N GLY A 23 -4.11 1.07 0.21
CA GLY A 23 -5.16 0.65 -0.72
C GLY A 23 -4.77 -0.51 -1.62
N ARG A 24 -3.49 -0.90 -1.75
CA ARG A 24 -3.09 -2.02 -2.62
C ARG A 24 -3.55 -3.33 -2.01
N CYS A 25 -4.38 -4.09 -2.72
CA CYS A 25 -4.94 -5.34 -2.22
C CYS A 25 -4.37 -6.58 -2.90
N VAL A 26 -4.12 -6.53 -4.22
CA VAL A 26 -3.58 -7.67 -4.98
C VAL A 26 -2.35 -7.22 -5.77
N THR A 27 -1.26 -7.97 -5.60
CA THR A 27 -0.04 -7.83 -6.40
C THR A 27 -0.10 -8.83 -7.55
N CYS A 28 0.09 -8.33 -8.77
CA CYS A 28 0.13 -9.10 -9.99
C CYS A 28 1.52 -8.95 -10.62
N ILE A 29 2.23 -10.06 -10.82
CA ILE A 29 3.58 -10.07 -11.41
C ILE A 29 3.57 -10.92 -12.68
N TYR A 30 4.10 -10.37 -13.77
CA TYR A 30 4.35 -11.07 -15.02
C TYR A 30 5.85 -11.18 -15.28
N TYR A 31 6.32 -12.41 -15.52
CA TYR A 31 7.74 -12.72 -15.71
C TYR A 31 8.11 -12.91 -17.18
N LEU A 32 9.30 -12.46 -17.56
CA LEU A 32 9.75 -12.40 -18.97
C LEU A 32 11.05 -13.18 -19.24
N ASN A 33 11.45 -14.09 -18.35
CA ASN A 33 12.77 -14.72 -18.41
C ASN A 33 12.70 -16.10 -19.06
N LYS A 34 13.06 -16.19 -20.35
CA LYS A 34 13.09 -17.45 -21.10
C LYS A 34 14.17 -18.38 -20.54
N ASP A 35 13.84 -19.67 -20.51
CA ASP A 35 14.77 -20.74 -20.11
C ASP A 35 15.48 -20.49 -18.76
N TRP A 36 14.78 -19.84 -17.83
CA TRP A 36 15.33 -19.50 -16.52
C TRP A 36 15.58 -20.76 -15.68
N ASP A 37 16.84 -20.99 -15.30
CA ASP A 37 17.23 -22.00 -14.33
C ASP A 37 17.56 -21.34 -12.98
N ALA A 38 16.65 -21.50 -12.01
CA ALA A 38 16.82 -20.94 -10.68
C ALA A 38 17.97 -21.58 -9.88
N LYS A 39 18.43 -22.79 -10.23
CA LYS A 39 19.57 -23.42 -9.54
C LYS A 39 20.89 -22.74 -9.89
N VAL A 40 20.99 -22.19 -11.09
CA VAL A 40 22.20 -21.50 -11.60
C VAL A 40 22.06 -19.98 -11.43
N SER A 41 20.95 -19.42 -11.87
CA SER A 41 20.74 -17.96 -11.94
C SER A 41 20.07 -17.37 -10.70
N GLY A 42 19.60 -18.18 -9.76
CA GLY A 42 18.91 -17.71 -8.55
C GLY A 42 17.62 -16.95 -8.86
N GLY A 43 17.43 -15.78 -8.26
CA GLY A 43 16.34 -14.85 -8.57
C GLY A 43 14.93 -15.33 -8.20
N ILE A 44 14.84 -16.34 -7.32
CA ILE A 44 13.58 -16.89 -6.82
C ILE A 44 12.83 -15.84 -6.01
N LEU A 45 11.52 -15.71 -6.27
CA LEU A 45 10.62 -15.00 -5.36
C LEU A 45 10.20 -15.99 -4.27
N ARG A 46 10.60 -15.72 -3.02
CA ARG A 46 10.21 -16.51 -1.86
C ARG A 46 9.13 -15.77 -1.07
N ILE A 47 7.97 -16.39 -0.92
CA ILE A 47 6.85 -15.86 -0.15
C ILE A 47 6.73 -16.65 1.15
N PHE A 48 6.51 -15.96 2.26
CA PHE A 48 6.37 -16.50 3.61
C PHE A 48 4.96 -16.24 4.13
N PRO A 49 3.98 -17.10 3.82
CA PRO A 49 2.60 -16.90 4.25
C PRO A 49 2.45 -16.80 5.77
N GLU A 50 1.70 -15.81 6.23
CA GLU A 50 1.43 -15.61 7.65
C GLU A 50 0.70 -16.83 8.24
N GLY A 51 1.13 -17.28 9.42
CA GLY A 51 0.53 -18.43 10.11
C GLY A 51 0.85 -19.80 9.51
N LYS A 52 1.73 -19.89 8.51
CA LYS A 52 2.22 -21.17 7.97
C LYS A 52 3.69 -21.37 8.27
N ALA A 53 4.07 -22.61 8.59
CA ALA A 53 5.47 -22.99 8.80
C ALA A 53 6.25 -23.13 7.48
N GLN A 54 5.56 -23.18 6.35
CA GLN A 54 6.12 -23.38 5.02
C GLN A 54 6.19 -22.06 4.24
N PHE A 55 7.17 -21.94 3.37
CA PHE A 55 7.30 -20.87 2.38
C PHE A 55 7.02 -21.40 0.97
N ALA A 56 6.71 -20.50 0.05
CA ALA A 56 6.51 -20.81 -1.36
C ALA A 56 7.63 -20.19 -2.20
N ASP A 57 8.39 -21.02 -2.92
CA ASP A 57 9.41 -20.58 -3.87
C ASP A 57 8.84 -20.54 -5.27
N ILE A 58 9.01 -19.41 -5.95
CA ILE A 58 8.42 -19.13 -7.25
C ILE A 58 9.52 -18.72 -8.21
N GLU A 59 9.77 -19.57 -9.18
CA GLU A 59 10.71 -19.29 -10.25
C GLU A 59 10.15 -18.23 -11.21
N PRO A 60 10.95 -17.23 -11.63
CA PRO A 60 10.52 -16.14 -12.50
C PRO A 60 10.47 -16.55 -13.98
N LYS A 61 9.75 -17.65 -14.29
CA LYS A 61 9.68 -18.25 -15.63
C LYS A 61 8.99 -17.35 -16.65
N PHE A 62 9.42 -17.40 -17.90
CA PHE A 62 8.74 -16.72 -19.02
C PHE A 62 7.23 -17.05 -19.09
N ASP A 63 6.43 -16.02 -19.39
CA ASP A 63 4.96 -16.07 -19.55
C ASP A 63 4.22 -16.61 -18.31
N ARG A 64 4.86 -16.58 -17.14
CA ARG A 64 4.20 -16.84 -15.86
C ARG A 64 3.54 -15.57 -15.34
N LEU A 65 2.27 -15.70 -14.98
CA LEU A 65 1.50 -14.68 -14.29
C LEU A 65 1.23 -15.13 -12.85
N LEU A 66 1.62 -14.30 -11.88
CA LEU A 66 1.51 -14.57 -10.46
C LEU A 66 0.59 -13.56 -9.79
N PHE A 67 -0.25 -14.04 -8.88
CA PHE A 67 -1.08 -13.22 -8.01
C PHE A 67 -0.93 -13.61 -6.55
N PHE A 68 -0.82 -12.60 -5.67
CA PHE A 68 -0.87 -12.77 -4.22
C PHE A 68 -1.41 -11.51 -3.53
N TRP A 69 -1.89 -11.65 -2.30
CA TRP A 69 -2.37 -10.50 -1.51
C TRP A 69 -1.21 -9.59 -1.13
N SER A 70 -1.37 -8.29 -1.34
CA SER A 70 -0.31 -7.30 -1.10
C SER A 70 -0.06 -7.00 0.39
N ASP A 71 -0.97 -7.38 1.28
CA ASP A 71 -0.87 -7.05 2.71
C ASP A 71 0.05 -8.02 3.49
N ARG A 72 0.01 -7.90 4.81
CA ARG A 72 0.85 -8.65 5.77
C ARG A 72 0.69 -10.17 5.71
N ARG A 73 -0.28 -10.70 4.95
CA ARG A 73 -0.44 -12.14 4.74
C ARG A 73 0.71 -12.74 3.93
N ASN A 74 1.36 -11.96 3.05
CA ASN A 74 2.43 -12.44 2.17
C ASN A 74 3.73 -11.61 2.24
N PRO A 75 4.46 -11.62 3.37
CA PRO A 75 5.84 -11.17 3.40
C PRO A 75 6.66 -11.95 2.37
N HIS A 76 7.46 -11.26 1.56
CA HIS A 76 8.21 -11.90 0.49
C HIS A 76 9.54 -11.21 0.22
N GLU A 77 10.47 -11.96 -0.36
CA GLU A 77 11.81 -11.51 -0.74
C GLU A 77 12.17 -12.03 -2.13
N VAL A 78 13.03 -11.30 -2.83
CA VAL A 78 13.65 -11.76 -4.08
C VAL A 78 15.06 -12.17 -3.74
N GLN A 79 15.34 -13.48 -3.86
CA GLN A 79 16.68 -14.01 -3.66
C GLN A 79 17.67 -13.40 -4.67
N PRO A 80 18.99 -13.40 -4.36
CA PRO A 80 20.02 -12.93 -5.26
C PRO A 80 19.89 -13.53 -6.66
N ALA A 81 19.86 -12.68 -7.68
CA ALA A 81 19.87 -13.05 -9.08
C ALA A 81 21.28 -12.90 -9.66
N PHE A 82 21.75 -13.90 -10.40
CA PHE A 82 23.06 -13.92 -11.06
C PHE A 82 22.98 -13.79 -12.58
N ALA A 83 21.76 -13.68 -13.11
CA ALA A 83 21.48 -13.31 -14.50
C ALA A 83 20.48 -12.15 -14.54
N THR A 84 20.36 -11.49 -15.69
CA THR A 84 19.41 -10.39 -15.85
C THR A 84 17.97 -10.88 -15.75
N ARG A 85 17.22 -10.37 -14.78
CA ARG A 85 15.85 -10.78 -14.48
C ARG A 85 14.87 -9.63 -14.69
N TYR A 86 13.91 -9.84 -15.59
CA TYR A 86 12.82 -8.92 -15.89
C TYR A 86 11.50 -9.39 -15.28
N ALA A 87 10.76 -8.42 -14.75
CA ALA A 87 9.40 -8.61 -14.26
C ALA A 87 8.58 -7.33 -14.45
N ILE A 88 7.27 -7.49 -14.66
CA ILE A 88 6.31 -6.39 -14.69
C ILE A 88 5.33 -6.60 -13.54
N THR A 89 5.22 -5.61 -12.66
CA THR A 89 4.32 -5.64 -11.49
C THR A 89 3.22 -4.62 -11.64
N VAL A 90 1.99 -5.04 -11.36
CA VAL A 90 0.79 -4.20 -11.23
C VAL A 90 0.17 -4.45 -9.86
N TRP A 91 -0.29 -3.40 -9.20
CA TRP A 91 -1.07 -3.51 -7.96
C TRP A 91 -2.50 -3.07 -8.21
N TYR A 92 -3.45 -3.93 -7.86
CA TYR A 92 -4.86 -3.57 -7.84
C TYR A 92 -5.21 -2.92 -6.51
N PHE A 93 -6.12 -1.95 -6.56
CA PHE A 93 -6.57 -1.21 -5.38
C PHE A 93 -7.95 -1.69 -4.91
N ASP A 94 -8.11 -1.80 -3.60
CA ASP A 94 -9.42 -1.82 -2.95
C ASP A 94 -9.97 -0.39 -2.88
N ALA A 95 -11.21 -0.19 -3.31
CA ALA A 95 -11.80 1.14 -3.43
C ALA A 95 -11.93 1.84 -2.06
N ASP A 96 -12.40 1.12 -1.06
CA ASP A 96 -12.69 1.66 0.27
C ASP A 96 -11.39 1.97 1.03
N GLU A 97 -10.43 1.04 1.00
CA GLU A 97 -9.12 1.23 1.62
C GLU A 97 -8.36 2.38 0.96
N ARG A 98 -8.38 2.45 -0.38
CA ARG A 98 -7.72 3.54 -1.11
C ARG A 98 -8.34 4.90 -0.81
N ALA A 99 -9.68 4.97 -0.66
CA ALA A 99 -10.37 6.19 -0.27
C ALA A 99 -9.93 6.68 1.13
N ARG A 100 -9.88 5.77 2.12
CA ARG A 100 -9.38 6.08 3.48
C ARG A 100 -7.91 6.51 3.47
N ALA A 101 -7.08 5.84 2.69
CA ALA A 101 -5.66 6.16 2.57
C ALA A 101 -5.46 7.59 2.04
N LYS A 102 -6.18 8.00 0.99
CA LYS A 102 -6.09 9.36 0.43
C LYS A 102 -6.37 10.43 1.48
N VAL A 103 -7.40 10.25 2.32
CA VAL A 103 -7.71 11.18 3.40
C VAL A 103 -6.55 11.30 4.38
N LYS A 104 -6.01 10.17 4.85
CA LYS A 104 -4.89 10.12 5.80
C LYS A 104 -3.63 10.82 5.27
N TYR A 105 -3.28 10.60 4.01
CA TYR A 105 -2.10 11.22 3.41
C TYR A 105 -2.28 12.72 3.14
N LEU A 106 -3.50 13.15 2.79
CA LEU A 106 -3.80 14.57 2.63
C LEU A 106 -3.79 15.31 3.98
N THR A 107 -4.43 14.76 5.02
CA THR A 107 -4.47 15.40 6.35
C THR A 107 -3.11 15.36 7.05
N GLY A 108 -2.30 14.30 6.86
CA GLY A 108 -0.93 14.24 7.35
C GLY A 108 -0.04 15.35 6.79
N ASN A 109 -0.20 15.70 5.51
CA ASN A 109 0.54 16.81 4.89
C ASN A 109 0.11 18.19 5.44
N LEU A 110 -1.16 18.37 5.81
CA LEU A 110 -1.61 19.62 6.45
C LEU A 110 -1.07 19.78 7.89
N SER A 111 -0.87 18.69 8.62
CA SER A 111 -0.32 18.76 9.99
C SER A 111 1.17 19.13 10.09
N LEU A 112 1.90 19.14 8.96
CA LEU A 112 3.30 19.62 8.89
C LEU A 112 3.39 21.15 8.76
N ILE A 113 2.26 21.85 8.57
CA ILE A 113 2.21 23.31 8.73
C ILE A 113 2.21 23.58 10.23
N SER A 114 3.40 23.72 10.79
CA SER A 114 3.60 23.96 12.22
C SER A 114 2.77 25.17 12.71
N PRO A 115 2.17 25.11 13.91
CA PRO A 115 1.58 26.29 14.55
C PRO A 115 2.63 27.38 14.90
N LEU A 116 3.92 27.09 14.71
CA LEU A 116 5.02 28.05 14.90
C LEU A 116 4.98 29.21 13.90
N LEU A 117 4.43 29.01 12.69
CA LEU A 117 4.18 30.12 11.76
C LEU A 117 2.99 30.98 12.17
N PHE A 118 2.06 30.45 12.98
CA PHE A 118 0.94 31.22 13.52
C PHE A 118 1.36 32.10 14.72
N PHE A 119 2.33 31.64 15.52
CA PHE A 119 2.85 32.41 16.65
C PHE A 119 3.78 33.57 16.25
N SER A 120 4.47 33.47 15.10
CA SER A 120 5.30 34.58 14.62
C SER A 120 4.48 35.75 14.06
N PHE A 121 3.25 35.50 13.59
CA PHE A 121 2.37 36.57 13.11
C PHE A 121 1.67 37.32 14.28
N PHE A 122 1.47 36.66 15.42
CA PHE A 122 0.82 37.26 16.58
C PHE A 122 1.74 38.20 17.38
N PHE A 123 3.06 37.94 17.38
CA PHE A 123 4.03 38.81 18.07
C PHE A 123 4.38 40.09 17.29
N PHE A 124 4.25 40.09 15.96
CA PHE A 124 4.51 41.30 15.16
C PHE A 124 3.32 42.27 15.16
N PHE A 125 2.10 41.78 15.40
CA PHE A 125 0.91 42.63 15.45
C PHE A 125 0.70 43.34 16.79
N PHE A 126 1.23 42.81 17.90
CA PHE A 126 1.08 43.42 19.23
C PHE A 126 2.11 44.51 19.56
N SER A 127 3.17 44.68 18.77
CA SER A 127 4.15 45.76 18.98
C SER A 127 3.76 47.10 18.33
N PHE A 128 2.68 47.15 17.54
CA PHE A 128 2.28 48.36 16.80
C PHE A 128 0.95 48.98 17.21
N PHE A 129 0.21 48.38 18.14
CA PHE A 129 -1.05 48.94 18.63
C PHE A 129 -1.05 49.08 20.16
N SER A 130 -0.03 49.74 20.70
CA SER A 130 -0.27 50.61 21.86
C SER A 130 -0.82 51.92 21.34
N PHE A 131 -2.14 52.05 21.24
CA PHE A 131 -2.88 53.26 21.59
C PHE A 131 -4.40 53.05 21.38
N SER A 132 -5.14 53.37 22.44
CA SER A 132 -6.57 53.74 22.45
C SER A 132 -7.65 52.66 22.35
N PHE A 133 -8.24 52.38 23.52
CA PHE A 133 -9.68 52.51 23.82
C PHE A 133 -10.69 52.13 22.71
N PHE A 134 -11.52 51.11 22.97
CA PHE A 134 -12.88 51.30 23.49
C PHE A 134 -13.57 49.94 23.73
N PHE A 135 -14.23 49.86 24.88
CA PHE A 135 -15.15 48.78 25.28
C PHE A 135 -16.32 48.65 24.30
N PHE A 136 -16.65 47.42 23.89
CA PHE A 136 -17.98 47.04 23.41
C PHE A 136 -18.24 45.57 23.76
N PRO A 137 -19.27 45.23 24.57
CA PRO A 137 -19.69 43.86 24.73
C PRO A 137 -20.81 43.56 23.73
N PHE A 138 -20.58 42.63 22.80
CA PHE A 138 -21.68 42.01 22.05
C PHE A 138 -21.71 40.52 22.39
N PHE A 139 -22.73 40.17 23.18
CA PHE A 139 -23.21 38.81 23.39
C PHE A 139 -23.76 38.26 22.07
N PHE A 140 -23.29 37.10 21.64
CA PHE A 140 -24.00 36.22 20.71
C PHE A 140 -24.01 34.80 21.28
N PRO A 141 -25.17 34.13 21.35
CA PRO A 141 -25.26 32.78 21.89
C PRO A 141 -24.79 31.75 20.85
N TRP A 142 -23.93 30.87 21.34
CA TRP A 142 -23.42 29.66 20.69
C TRP A 142 -24.54 28.63 20.52
N ASN A 143 -24.95 28.33 19.29
CA ASN A 143 -25.86 27.22 18.99
C ASN A 143 -25.07 26.02 18.45
N ASN A 144 -24.84 25.05 19.33
CA ASN A 144 -24.42 23.69 18.97
C ASN A 144 -25.64 22.92 18.48
N ASN A 145 -25.69 22.55 17.20
CA ASN A 145 -26.43 21.35 16.77
C ASN A 145 -25.88 20.86 15.44
N THR A 146 -25.01 19.86 15.53
CA THR A 146 -24.59 18.99 14.42
C THR A 146 -25.68 17.94 14.17
N PRO A 147 -26.07 17.66 12.92
CA PRO A 147 -26.99 16.57 12.63
C PRO A 147 -26.25 15.23 12.67
N THR A 148 -26.64 14.37 13.61
CA THR A 148 -26.32 12.94 13.60
C THR A 148 -27.11 12.25 12.50
N SER A 149 -26.44 11.82 11.43
CA SER A 149 -26.98 10.83 10.50
C SER A 149 -26.05 9.64 10.44
N SER A 150 -26.53 8.52 11.00
CA SER A 150 -25.98 7.20 10.80
C SER A 150 -26.52 6.64 9.48
N PRO A 151 -25.71 5.85 8.76
CA PRO A 151 -26.27 4.74 8.03
C PRO A 151 -25.67 3.42 8.54
N LEU A 152 -26.58 2.56 8.99
CA LEU A 152 -26.39 1.13 9.20
C LEU A 152 -25.69 0.48 7.99
N CYS A 153 -24.39 0.22 8.11
CA CYS A 153 -23.68 -0.63 7.16
C CYS A 153 -24.04 -2.10 7.45
N LYS A 154 -24.95 -2.66 6.64
CA LYS A 154 -25.28 -4.08 6.61
C LYS A 154 -24.01 -4.89 6.35
N LYS A 155 -23.55 -5.66 7.34
CA LYS A 155 -22.54 -6.71 7.17
C LYS A 155 -23.06 -7.79 6.22
N SER A 156 -22.80 -7.62 4.93
CA SER A 156 -22.88 -8.68 3.93
C SER A 156 -21.69 -9.61 4.14
N ARG A 157 -21.89 -10.71 4.88
CA ARG A 157 -21.00 -11.88 4.86
C ARG A 157 -20.97 -12.44 3.43
N ARG A 158 -19.99 -12.05 2.62
CA ARG A 158 -19.66 -12.80 1.39
C ARG A 158 -18.84 -14.02 1.78
N LYS A 159 -19.41 -15.20 1.50
CA LYS A 159 -18.78 -16.51 1.62
C LYS A 159 -17.43 -16.48 0.90
N LYS A 160 -16.40 -16.96 1.59
CA LYS A 160 -15.09 -17.31 1.05
C LYS A 160 -15.33 -18.38 -0.03
N GLN A 161 -15.28 -18.00 -1.30
CA GLN A 161 -15.25 -18.96 -2.40
C GLN A 161 -13.78 -19.35 -2.59
N ASP A 162 -13.49 -20.60 -2.25
CA ASP A 162 -12.24 -21.25 -2.60
C ASP A 162 -12.16 -21.34 -4.12
N LEU A 163 -11.30 -20.51 -4.72
CA LEU A 163 -10.95 -20.55 -6.13
C LEU A 163 -9.49 -21.00 -6.23
N THR A 164 -9.27 -22.29 -6.04
CA THR A 164 -8.01 -22.94 -6.40
C THR A 164 -8.07 -23.26 -7.90
N HIS A 165 -7.14 -22.66 -8.66
CA HIS A 165 -6.92 -22.83 -10.11
C HIS A 165 -8.06 -22.38 -11.05
N ILE A 166 -8.02 -21.11 -11.46
CA ILE A 166 -8.72 -20.65 -12.68
C ILE A 166 -7.72 -20.70 -13.84
N GLY A 167 -7.78 -21.77 -14.64
CA GLY A 167 -6.99 -21.91 -15.85
C GLY A 167 -7.66 -21.22 -17.03
N PHE A 168 -7.16 -20.04 -17.41
CA PHE A 168 -7.42 -19.45 -18.73
C PHE A 168 -6.28 -19.86 -19.68
N THR A 169 -6.60 -20.72 -20.66
CA THR A 169 -5.90 -20.90 -21.94
C THR A 169 -4.36 -20.88 -21.89
N GLY A 170 -3.74 -22.04 -21.64
CA GLY A 170 -2.31 -22.28 -21.94
C GLY A 170 -1.27 -21.50 -21.12
N LYS A 171 -1.67 -20.52 -20.30
CA LYS A 171 -0.80 -19.71 -19.46
C LYS A 171 -0.84 -20.21 -18.02
N VAL A 172 0.33 -20.34 -17.40
CA VAL A 172 0.44 -20.72 -15.98
C VAL A 172 0.09 -19.48 -15.15
N ILE A 173 -1.21 -19.32 -14.86
CA ILE A 173 -1.72 -18.38 -13.86
C ILE A 173 -1.60 -19.07 -12.50
N GLN A 174 -0.77 -18.51 -11.63
CA GLN A 174 -0.59 -19.00 -10.28
C GLN A 174 -1.23 -18.03 -9.29
N TRP A 175 -2.32 -18.47 -8.66
CA TRP A 175 -2.95 -17.77 -7.54
C TRP A 175 -2.46 -18.36 -6.22
N LEU A 176 -1.84 -17.54 -5.37
CA LEU A 176 -1.45 -17.96 -4.02
C LEU A 176 -2.51 -17.50 -3.02
N SER A 177 -3.51 -18.36 -2.82
CA SER A 177 -4.45 -18.27 -1.71
C SER A 177 -3.79 -18.89 -0.47
N CYS A 178 -3.06 -18.07 0.30
CA CYS A 178 -2.64 -18.52 1.62
C CYS A 178 -3.68 -18.27 2.70
#